data_AF-A0A2C1MG73-F1
#
_entry.id   AF-A0A2C1MG73-F1
#
_cell.length_a   1.000
_cell.length_b   1.000
_cell.length_c   1.000
_cell.angle_alpha   90.00
_cell.angle_beta   90.00
_cell.angle_gamma   90.00
#
_symmetry.space_group_name_H-M   'P 1'
#
loop_
_entity.id
_entity.type
_entity.pdbx_description
1 polymer ?
#
loop_
_entity_poly.entity_id
_entity_poly.type
_entity_poly.pdbx_seq_one_letter_code
_entity_poly.pdbx_strand_id
1 'polypeptide(L)' 'METLKSLKRDVYIFIAMFIYFSGIFTANFIMEHAFSWLSFILALLSLCALIFTIQDIKNKNYKIKSI' A
#
# COMPACT_ATOMS: atom_id res chain seq x y z
N MET A 1 5.72 18.19 -12.33
CA MET A 1 6.81 17.19 -12.18
C MET A 1 7.04 16.79 -10.71
N GLU A 2 6.82 17.70 -9.73
CA GLU A 2 6.93 17.39 -8.30
C GLU A 2 5.86 16.42 -7.76
N THR A 3 4.62 16.52 -8.26
CA THR A 3 3.51 15.64 -7.90
C THR A 3 3.78 14.16 -8.19
N LEU A 4 4.46 13.86 -9.30
CA LEU A 4 4.85 12.49 -9.66
C LEU A 4 5.93 11.92 -8.71
N LYS A 5 6.81 12.79 -8.21
CA LYS A 5 7.90 12.43 -7.29
C LYS A 5 7.36 12.14 -5.89
N SER A 6 6.41 12.93 -5.41
CA SER A 6 5.67 12.64 -4.16
C SER A 6 4.90 11.33 -4.26
N LEU A 7 4.20 11.11 -5.36
CA LEU A 7 3.37 9.92 -5.54
C LEU A 7 4.19 8.62 -5.58
N LYS A 8 5.39 8.64 -6.19
CA LYS A 8 6.33 7.51 -6.13
C LYS A 8 6.83 7.22 -4.70
N ARG A 9 7.07 8.27 -3.91
CA ARG A 9 7.47 8.14 -2.50
C ARG A 9 6.33 7.52 -1.68
N ASP A 10 5.10 7.96 -1.91
CA ASP A 10 3.93 7.47 -1.20
C ASP A 10 3.71 5.97 -1.46
N VAL A 11 3.84 5.51 -2.72
CA VAL A 11 3.81 4.07 -3.05
C VAL A 11 4.88 3.29 -2.29
N TYR A 12 6.10 3.80 -2.20
CA TYR A 12 7.19 3.13 -1.49
C TYR A 12 6.89 2.97 0.01
N ILE A 13 6.32 4.01 0.62
CA ILE A 13 5.91 4.00 2.03
C ILE A 13 4.77 2.99 2.23
N PHE A 14 3.74 3.00 1.37
CA PHE A 14 2.63 2.07 1.47
C PHE A 14 3.03 0.60 1.25
N ILE A 15 3.99 0.31 0.36
CA ILE A 15 4.54 -1.04 0.18
C ILE A 15 5.26 -1.50 1.45
N ALA A 16 6.12 -0.65 2.02
CA ALA A 16 6.85 -1.00 3.25
C ALA A 16 5.89 -1.23 4.41
N MET A 17 4.86 -0.40 4.53
CA MET A 17 3.82 -0.51 5.57
C MET A 17 2.99 -1.80 5.39
N PHE A 18 2.69 -2.19 4.15
CA PHE A 18 1.99 -3.44 3.84
C PHE A 18 2.80 -4.66 4.27
N ILE A 19 4.09 -4.70 3.90
CA ILE A 19 5.00 -5.80 4.28
C ILE A 19 5.10 -5.91 5.81
N TYR A 20 5.21 -4.79 6.50
CA TYR A 20 5.30 -4.76 7.96
C TYR A 20 4.04 -5.35 8.63
N PHE A 21 2.85 -4.86 8.28
CA PHE A 21 1.60 -5.35 8.86
C PHE A 21 1.29 -6.79 8.46
N SER A 22 1.58 -7.18 7.22
CA SER A 22 1.46 -8.56 6.78
C SER A 22 2.40 -9.48 7.57
N GLY A 23 3.64 -9.05 7.81
CA GLY A 23 4.61 -9.80 8.60
C GLY A 23 4.15 -10.01 10.05
N ILE A 24 3.66 -8.95 10.71
CA ILE A 24 3.10 -9.05 12.07
C ILE A 24 1.89 -9.97 12.10
N PHE A 25 0.99 -9.85 11.12
CA PHE A 25 -0.19 -10.70 11.03
C PHE A 25 0.20 -12.18 10.89
N THR A 26 1.14 -12.49 9.98
CA THR A 26 1.64 -13.86 9.79
C THR A 26 2.38 -14.37 11.03
N ALA A 27 3.18 -13.54 11.69
CA ALA A 27 3.89 -13.91 12.92
C ALA A 27 2.92 -14.25 14.05
N ASN A 28 1.90 -13.43 14.29
CA ASN A 28 0.87 -13.69 15.29
C ASN A 28 0.06 -14.96 14.98
N PHE A 29 -0.25 -15.18 13.70
CA PHE A 29 -0.95 -16.38 13.26
C PHE A 29 -0.13 -17.66 13.48
N ILE A 30 1.19 -17.60 13.30
CA ILE A 30 2.08 -18.76 13.45
C ILE A 30 2.45 -19.00 14.93
N MET A 31 2.84 -17.95 15.67
CA MET A 31 3.32 -18.10 17.05
C MET A 31 2.20 -18.34 18.05
N GLU A 32 1.07 -17.63 17.90
CA GLU A 32 0.00 -17.65 18.90
C GLU A 32 -1.21 -18.47 18.43
N HIS A 33 -1.19 -18.99 17.19
CA HIS A 33 -2.37 -19.55 16.51
C HIS A 33 -3.60 -18.63 16.59
N ALA A 34 -3.36 -17.33 16.77
CA ALA A 34 -4.37 -16.33 17.05
C ALA A 34 -4.58 -15.47 15.80
N PHE A 35 -5.81 -15.42 15.32
CA PHE A 35 -6.17 -14.53 14.23
C PHE A 35 -6.27 -13.09 14.75
N SER A 36 -5.22 -12.30 14.54
CA SER A 36 -5.22 -10.89 14.89
C SER A 36 -6.04 -10.08 13.88
N TRP A 37 -7.33 -9.92 14.17
CA TRP A 37 -8.27 -9.11 13.38
C TRP A 37 -7.76 -7.70 13.10
N LEU A 38 -7.12 -7.07 14.11
CA LEU A 38 -6.58 -5.73 13.98
C LEU A 38 -5.43 -5.68 12.97
N SER A 39 -4.48 -6.62 13.05
CA SER A 39 -3.36 -6.70 12.09
C SER A 39 -3.84 -7.02 10.69
N PHE A 40 -4.85 -7.89 10.56
CA PHE A 40 -5.49 -8.23 9.29
C PHE A 40 -6.14 -7.01 8.63
N ILE A 41 -6.96 -6.26 9.37
CA ILE A 41 -7.63 -5.05 8.88
C ILE A 41 -6.61 -3.99 8.46
N LEU A 42 -5.55 -3.79 9.25
CA LEU A 42 -4.47 -2.85 8.92
C LEU A 42 -3.71 -3.25 7.64
N ALA A 43 -3.42 -4.53 7.46
CA ALA A 43 -2.82 -5.04 6.22
C ALA A 43 -3.74 -4.80 5.02
N LEU A 44 -5.04 -5.04 5.17
CA LEU A 44 -6.05 -4.83 4.12
C LEU A 44 -6.19 -3.34 3.74
N LEU A 45 -6.24 -2.45 4.73
CA LEU A 45 -6.25 -0.99 4.51
C LEU A 45 -5.01 -0.52 3.78
N SER A 46 -3.83 -1.01 4.17
CA SER A 46 -2.56 -0.72 3.50
C SER A 46 -2.58 -1.18 2.04
N LEU A 47 -3.16 -2.36 1.76
CA LEU A 47 -3.28 -2.91 0.41
C LEU A 47 -4.22 -2.06 -0.45
N CYS A 48 -5.38 -1.66 0.09
CA CYS A 48 -6.31 -0.75 -0.59
C CYS A 48 -5.65 0.60 -0.91
N ALA A 49 -4.97 1.23 0.05
CA ALA A 49 -4.28 2.51 -0.17
C ALA A 49 -3.22 2.40 -1.28
N LEU A 50 -2.50 1.29 -1.33
CA LEU A 50 -1.51 0.99 -2.35
C LEU A 50 -2.16 0.84 -3.73
N ILE A 51 -3.27 0.11 -3.84
CA ILE A 51 -4.04 -0.02 -5.09
C ILE A 51 -4.55 1.34 -5.56
N PHE A 52 -5.14 2.15 -4.68
CA PHE A 52 -5.60 3.50 -5.02
C PHE A 52 -4.46 4.40 -5.50
N THR A 53 -3.30 4.33 -4.84
CA THR A 53 -2.13 5.12 -5.23
C THR A 53 -1.59 4.69 -6.59
N ILE A 54 -1.54 3.39 -6.87
CA ILE A 54 -1.15 2.85 -8.19
C ILE A 54 -2.17 3.25 -9.26
N GLN A 55 -3.47 3.16 -8.97
CA GLN A 55 -4.52 3.59 -9.88
C GLN A 55 -4.44 5.09 -10.16
N ASP A 56 -4.16 5.92 -9.16
CA ASP A 56 -3.96 7.37 -9.33
C ASP A 56 -2.73 7.67 -10.19
N ILE A 57 -1.62 6.94 -10.01
CA ILE A 57 -0.45 7.02 -10.92
C ILE A 57 -0.88 6.68 -12.34
N LYS A 58 -1.54 5.53 -12.53
CA LYS A 58 -1.96 5.06 -13.85
C LYS A 58 -2.92 6.07 -14.50
N ASN A 59 -3.86 6.62 -13.76
CA ASN A 59 -4.85 7.58 -14.26
C ASN A 59 -4.22 8.95 -14.59
N LYS A 60 -3.25 9.41 -13.79
CA LYS A 60 -2.50 10.66 -14.05
C LYS A 60 -1.49 10.54 -15.18
N ASN A 61 -1.02 9.33 -15.51
CA ASN A 61 -0.04 9.10 -16.59
C ASN A 61 -0.61 9.21 -18.02
N TYR A 62 -1.92 9.37 -18.23
CA TYR A 62 -2.53 9.46 -19.58
C TYR A 62 -3.15 10.82 -19.95
N LYS A 63 -2.88 11.87 -19.17
CA LYS A 63 -3.09 13.27 -19.63
C LYS A 63 -1.78 13.93 -20.03
N ILE A 64 -0.83 13.17 -20.57
CA ILE A 64 0.14 13.75 -21.51
C ILE A 64 -0.67 14.12 -22.74
N LYS A 65 -1.26 15.31 -22.67
CA LYS A 65 -1.83 16.02 -23.79
C LYS A 65 -0.70 16.14 -24.80
N SER A 66 -0.73 15.29 -25.83
CA SER A 66 0.00 15.52 -27.08
C SER A 66 -0.48 16.89 -27.57
N ILE A 67 0.35 17.90 -27.34
CA ILE A 67 0.31 19.17 -28.06
C ILE A 67 1.42 19.06 -29.10
#